data_AF-A0A3D4GS31-F1
#
_entry.id   AF-A0A3D4GS31-F1
#
_cell.length_a   1.000
_cell.length_b   1.000
_cell.length_c   1.000
_cell.angle_alpha   90.00
_cell.angle_beta   90.00
_cell.angle_gamma   90.00
#
_symmetry.space_group_name_H-M   'P 1'
#
loop_
_entity.id
_entity.type
_entity.pdbx_description
1 polymer ?
#
loop_
_entity_poly.entity_id
_entity_poly.type
_entity_poly.pdbx_seq_one_letter_code
_entity_poly.pdbx_strand_id
1 'polypeptide(L)'
;MSVWIPLEDSTRDQGCLQVIPESHNKGLQPFSHKECGTCNLGIDTEIAIEDREFLPANAGDTVSFSAFLQHASYGNITEKRRRAFIVSYQEATVGKGNDAQYKVLRPA
;
A
#
# COMPACT_ATOMS: atom_id res chain seq x y z
N MET A 1 2.61 5.78 7.80
CA MET A 1 1.31 5.08 7.79
C MET A 1 0.57 5.50 6.54
N SER A 2 -0.12 4.58 5.88
CA SER A 2 -0.98 4.88 4.74
C SER A 2 -2.43 4.64 5.13
N VAL A 3 -3.32 5.48 4.63
CA VAL A 3 -4.76 5.34 4.74
C VAL A 3 -5.33 5.23 3.33
N TRP A 4 -5.94 4.09 3.04
CA TRP A 4 -6.55 3.78 1.76
C TRP A 4 -8.08 3.75 1.91
N ILE A 5 -8.76 4.52 1.06
CA ILE A 5 -10.22 4.68 1.08
C ILE A 5 -10.75 4.36 -0.33
N PRO A 6 -11.43 3.21 -0.51
CA PRO A 6 -12.07 2.90 -1.78
C PRO A 6 -13.24 3.86 -2.05
N LEU A 7 -13.31 4.38 -3.27
CA LEU A 7 -14.43 5.24 -3.70
C LEU A 7 -15.59 4.42 -4.31
N GLU A 8 -15.36 3.15 -4.58
CA GLU A 8 -16.32 2.14 -4.97
C GLU A 8 -16.03 0.83 -4.23
N ASP A 9 -17.01 -0.06 -4.13
CA ASP A 9 -16.78 -1.40 -3.59
C ASP A 9 -15.61 -2.05 -4.31
N SER A 10 -14.66 -2.55 -3.50
CA SER A 10 -13.45 -3.19 -3.96
C SER A 10 -13.50 -4.65 -3.55
N THR A 11 -14.00 -5.49 -4.44
CA THR A 11 -13.99 -6.95 -4.26
C THR A 11 -12.66 -7.55 -4.70
N ARG A 12 -12.49 -8.86 -4.46
CA ARG A 12 -11.31 -9.61 -4.92
C ARG A 12 -11.14 -9.53 -6.45
N ASP A 13 -12.23 -9.68 -7.20
CA ASP A 13 -12.20 -9.64 -8.67
C ASP A 13 -11.94 -8.24 -9.22
N GLN A 14 -12.28 -7.21 -8.44
CA GLN A 14 -11.98 -5.81 -8.78
C GLN A 14 -10.56 -5.37 -8.36
N GLY A 15 -9.74 -6.27 -7.82
CA GLY A 15 -8.38 -5.95 -7.38
C GLY A 15 -8.35 -5.17 -6.06
N CYS A 16 -9.04 -5.66 -5.04
CA CYS A 16 -8.87 -5.18 -3.66
C CYS A 16 -7.41 -5.27 -3.20
N LEU A 17 -7.12 -4.60 -2.09
CA LEU A 17 -5.83 -4.77 -1.43
C LEU A 17 -5.65 -6.22 -1.00
N GLN A 18 -4.41 -6.68 -1.06
CA GLN A 18 -3.94 -7.90 -0.42
C GLN A 18 -2.70 -7.55 0.40
N VAL A 19 -2.55 -8.19 1.55
CA VAL A 19 -1.48 -7.91 2.51
C VAL A 19 -0.84 -9.21 2.99
N ILE A 20 0.41 -9.14 3.42
CA ILE A 20 1.01 -10.18 4.25
C ILE A 20 0.89 -9.72 5.72
N PRO A 21 0.04 -10.36 6.55
CA PRO A 21 -0.08 -10.02 7.95
C PRO A 21 1.28 -9.98 8.66
N GLU A 22 1.43 -9.07 9.63
CA GLU A 22 2.66 -8.88 10.44
C GLU A 22 3.96 -8.53 9.69
N SER A 23 3.96 -8.50 8.36
CA SER A 23 5.16 -8.24 7.55
C SER A 23 5.84 -6.90 7.84
N HIS A 24 5.09 -5.93 8.37
CA HIS A 24 5.61 -4.63 8.79
C HIS A 24 6.67 -4.70 9.90
N ASN A 25 6.70 -5.80 10.68
CA ASN A 25 7.70 -6.03 11.72
C ASN A 25 9.11 -6.26 11.15
N LYS A 26 9.22 -6.52 9.84
CA LYS A 26 10.52 -6.68 9.15
C LYS A 26 11.16 -5.34 8.77
N GLY A 27 10.45 -4.22 8.92
CA GLY A 27 10.92 -2.90 8.48
C GLY A 27 11.02 -2.77 6.95
N LEU A 28 11.73 -1.74 6.49
CA LEU A 28 11.93 -1.51 5.05
C LEU A 28 12.74 -2.66 4.43
N GLN A 29 12.12 -3.36 3.48
CA GLN A 29 12.77 -4.43 2.72
C GLN A 29 13.51 -3.87 1.49
N PRO A 30 14.57 -4.53 1.01
CA PRO A 30 15.18 -4.22 -0.28
C PRO A 30 14.15 -4.25 -1.41
N PHE A 31 14.19 -3.25 -2.28
CA PHE A 31 13.29 -3.12 -3.42
C PHE A 31 14.03 -2.57 -4.64
N SER A 32 13.53 -2.93 -5.81
CA SER A 32 14.04 -2.46 -7.09
C SER A 32 12.89 -2.02 -8.00
N HIS A 33 13.25 -1.27 -9.05
CA HIS A 33 12.30 -1.00 -10.11
C HIS A 33 12.11 -2.25 -10.97
N LYS A 34 10.87 -2.74 -11.06
CA LYS A 34 10.51 -3.91 -11.87
C LYS A 34 9.69 -3.50 -13.08
N GLU A 35 10.00 -4.08 -14.23
CA GLU A 35 9.24 -3.87 -15.48
C GLU A 35 7.96 -4.71 -15.49
N CYS A 36 7.10 -4.56 -14.48
CA CYS A 36 5.85 -5.30 -14.42
C CYS A 36 4.68 -4.45 -13.91
N GLY A 37 3.58 -4.45 -14.67
CA GLY A 37 2.34 -3.77 -14.30
C GLY A 37 2.43 -2.25 -14.28
N THR A 38 1.55 -1.61 -13.50
CA THR A 38 1.49 -0.15 -13.34
C THR A 38 2.29 0.33 -12.11
N CYS A 39 2.60 -0.58 -11.18
CA CYS A 39 3.43 -0.31 -10.01
C CYS A 39 4.82 -0.88 -10.25
N ASN A 40 5.76 0.00 -10.60
CA ASN A 40 7.11 -0.42 -10.98
C ASN A 40 8.04 -0.58 -9.78
N LEU A 41 7.58 -0.57 -8.53
CA LEU A 41 8.39 -0.80 -7.33
C LEU A 41 8.02 -2.16 -6.74
N GLY A 42 8.99 -3.07 -6.69
CA GLY A 42 8.79 -4.42 -6.18
C GLY A 42 9.84 -4.82 -5.15
N ILE A 43 9.44 -5.60 -4.16
CA ILE A 43 10.33 -6.15 -3.13
C ILE A 43 11.21 -7.23 -3.76
N ASP A 44 12.51 -7.21 -3.44
CA ASP A 44 13.50 -8.13 -4.02
C ASP A 44 13.62 -9.45 -3.25
N THR A 45 13.19 -9.45 -1.99
CA THR A 45 13.14 -10.67 -1.18
C THR A 45 11.94 -11.53 -1.55
N GLU A 46 12.04 -12.82 -1.26
CA GLU A 46 10.91 -13.74 -1.36
C GLU A 46 9.74 -13.26 -0.47
N ILE A 47 8.55 -13.28 -1.03
CA ILE A 47 7.31 -12.92 -0.34
C ILE A 47 6.55 -14.23 -0.11
N ALA A 48 6.16 -14.50 1.13
CA ALA A 48 5.30 -15.63 1.50
C ALA A 48 3.88 -15.38 0.99
N ILE A 49 3.70 -15.51 -0.32
CA ILE A 49 2.47 -15.13 -1.03
C ILE A 49 1.29 -16.03 -0.61
N GLU A 50 1.58 -17.24 -0.15
CA GLU A 50 0.64 -18.19 0.45
C GLU A 50 -0.04 -17.64 1.72
N ASP A 51 0.65 -16.79 2.48
CA ASP A 51 0.15 -16.19 3.72
C ASP A 51 -0.64 -14.90 3.48
N ARG A 52 -0.90 -14.55 2.22
CA ARG A 52 -1.58 -13.29 1.90
C ARG A 52 -3.06 -13.34 2.27
N GLU A 53 -3.53 -12.24 2.82
CA GLU A 53 -4.95 -12.00 3.05
C GLU A 53 -5.48 -10.96 2.08
N PHE A 54 -6.65 -11.23 1.50
CA PHE A 54 -7.37 -10.26 0.69
C PHE A 54 -8.23 -9.39 1.61
N LEU A 55 -8.27 -8.10 1.32
CA LEU A 55 -9.06 -7.12 2.07
C LEU A 55 -10.14 -6.51 1.16
N PRO A 56 -11.24 -7.24 0.88
CA PRO A 56 -12.43 -6.64 0.30
C PRO A 56 -12.95 -5.52 1.21
N ALA A 57 -13.36 -4.41 0.60
CA ALA A 57 -13.82 -3.24 1.32
C ALA A 57 -14.95 -2.57 0.52
N ASN A 58 -15.95 -2.04 1.23
CA ASN A 58 -17.06 -1.30 0.62
C ASN A 58 -16.65 0.16 0.38
N ALA A 59 -17.34 0.84 -0.53
CA ALA A 59 -17.13 2.26 -0.77
C ALA A 59 -17.22 3.07 0.53
N GLY A 60 -16.19 3.86 0.82
CA GLY A 60 -16.11 4.69 2.04
C GLY A 60 -15.49 4.02 3.26
N ASP A 61 -15.21 2.71 3.22
CA ASP A 61 -14.41 2.06 4.27
C ASP A 61 -13.02 2.70 4.37
N THR A 62 -12.37 2.55 5.53
CA THR A 62 -11.03 3.10 5.74
C THR A 62 -10.07 1.99 6.16
N VAL A 63 -9.07 1.73 5.34
CA VAL A 63 -8.01 0.75 5.62
C VAL A 63 -6.72 1.50 5.96
N SER A 64 -6.37 1.52 7.23
CA SER A 64 -5.11 2.10 7.71
C SER A 64 -4.06 1.01 7.93
N PHE A 65 -2.86 1.20 7.40
CA PHE A 65 -1.77 0.24 7.57
C PHE A 65 -0.39 0.89 7.65
N SER A 66 0.56 0.15 8.22
CA SER A 66 1.96 0.58 8.34
C SER A 66 2.59 0.82 6.97
N ALA A 67 3.50 1.79 6.89
CA ALA A 67 4.27 2.04 5.66
C ALA A 67 5.21 0.88 5.30
N PHE A 68 5.50 -0.02 6.24
CA PHE A 68 6.30 -1.23 6.03
C PHE A 68 5.47 -2.48 5.79
N LEU A 69 4.13 -2.40 5.84
CA LEU A 69 3.30 -3.55 5.54
C LEU A 69 3.44 -3.92 4.06
N GLN A 70 3.82 -5.16 3.78
CA GLN A 70 3.85 -5.67 2.42
C GLN A 70 2.42 -5.77 1.90
N HIS A 71 2.12 -5.04 0.83
CA HIS A 71 0.79 -4.98 0.25
C HIS A 71 0.89 -4.87 -1.27
N ALA A 72 -0.16 -5.34 -1.94
CA ALA A 72 -0.35 -5.21 -3.37
C ALA A 72 -1.83 -5.09 -3.70
N SER A 73 -2.16 -4.81 -4.96
CA SER A 73 -3.51 -4.99 -5.50
C SER A 73 -3.41 -5.91 -6.71
N TYR A 74 -4.39 -6.79 -6.87
CA TYR A 74 -4.47 -7.60 -8.08
C TYR A 74 -4.95 -6.76 -9.27
N GLY A 75 -4.76 -7.28 -10.49
CA GLY A 75 -5.36 -6.68 -11.68
C GLY A 75 -6.89 -6.72 -11.57
N ASN A 76 -7.55 -5.62 -11.92
CA ASN A 76 -9.01 -5.59 -12.02
C ASN A 76 -9.43 -6.34 -13.28
N ILE A 77 -10.12 -7.46 -13.11
CA ILE A 77 -10.59 -8.33 -14.21
C ILE A 77 -12.06 -8.06 -14.57
N THR A 78 -12.61 -6.96 -14.07
CA THR A 78 -14.00 -6.53 -14.33
C THR A 78 -14.03 -5.28 -15.19
N GLU A 79 -15.20 -4.99 -15.78
CA GLU A 79 -15.44 -3.76 -16.55
C GLU A 79 -15.68 -2.52 -15.66
N LYS A 80 -15.76 -2.69 -14.33
CA LYS A 80 -16.02 -1.59 -13.40
C LYS A 80 -14.72 -0.87 -13.07
N ARG A 81 -14.73 0.45 -13.06
CA ARG A 81 -13.59 1.23 -12.56
C ARG A 81 -13.45 1.05 -11.04
N ARG A 82 -12.20 0.96 -10.57
CA ARG A 82 -11.85 0.88 -9.15
C ARG A 82 -10.97 2.07 -8.78
N ARG A 83 -11.54 3.09 -8.16
CA ARG A 83 -10.83 4.28 -7.69
C ARG A 83 -10.64 4.19 -6.18
N ALA A 84 -9.55 4.78 -5.72
CA ALA A 84 -9.27 4.91 -4.30
C ALA A 84 -8.62 6.26 -4.04
N PHE A 85 -8.90 6.81 -2.87
CA PHE A 85 -8.20 7.95 -2.32
C PHE A 85 -7.19 7.46 -1.30
N ILE A 86 -5.95 7.92 -1.41
CA ILE A 86 -4.85 7.46 -0.55
C ILE A 86 -4.20 8.68 0.08
N VAL A 87 -4.05 8.65 1.40
CA VAL A 87 -3.30 9.65 2.16
C VAL A 87 -2.22 8.96 2.97
N SER A 88 -0.99 9.44 2.84
CA SER A 88 0.14 8.96 3.62
C SER A 88 0.51 9.96 4.70
N TYR A 89 0.62 9.48 5.93
CA TYR A 89 1.05 10.25 7.09
C TYR A 89 2.45 9.78 7.52
N GLN A 90 3.32 10.74 7.79
CA GLN A 90 4.62 10.53 8.40
C GLN A 90 4.69 11.26 9.73
N GLU A 91 5.51 10.75 10.64
CA GLU A 91 5.76 11.44 11.91
C GLU A 91 6.40 12.81 11.65
N ALA A 92 5.97 13.83 12.39
CA ALA A 92 6.36 15.22 12.13
C ALA A 92 7.87 15.49 12.33
N THR A 93 8.53 14.63 13.10
CA THR A 93 9.96 14.67 13.47
C THR A 93 10.86 14.00 12.43
N VAL A 94 10.29 13.31 11.43
CA VAL A 94 11.06 12.67 10.37
C VAL A 94 11.77 13.73 9.53
N GLY A 95 13.09 13.76 9.64
CA GLY A 95 13.94 14.80 9.05
C GLY A 95 14.16 14.70 7.54
N LYS A 96 13.75 13.60 6.88
CA LYS A 96 13.86 13.43 5.43
C LYS A 96 12.81 12.45 4.90
N GLY A 97 12.03 12.87 3.90
CA GLY A 97 11.13 12.01 3.14
C GLY A 97 11.81 11.32 1.95
N ASN A 98 11.03 10.66 1.10
CA ASN A 98 11.54 9.92 -0.07
C ASN A 98 12.00 10.83 -1.23
N ASP A 99 11.64 12.12 -1.22
CA ASP A 99 12.00 13.10 -2.26
C ASP A 99 12.07 14.51 -1.66
N ALA A 100 12.46 15.53 -2.42
CA ALA A 100 12.51 16.95 -2.03
C ALA A 100 11.16 17.52 -1.55
N GLN A 101 10.06 16.79 -1.76
CA GLN A 101 8.72 17.12 -1.27
C GLN A 101 8.50 16.64 0.16
N TYR A 102 9.31 17.09 1.12
CA TYR A 102 9.02 16.90 2.54
C TYR A 102 9.08 18.23 3.27
N LYS A 103 8.17 18.42 4.23
CA LYS A 103 8.15 19.56 5.14
C LYS A 103 8.27 19.03 6.56
N VAL A 104 9.39 19.32 7.23
CA VAL A 104 9.52 19.08 8.67
C VAL A 104 8.56 20.05 9.36
N LEU A 105 7.48 19.51 9.94
CA LEU A 105 6.44 20.34 10.54
C LEU A 105 6.81 20.77 11.97
N ARG A 106 7.66 19.98 12.66
CA ARG A 106 8.17 20.26 14.00
C ARG A 106 9.58 19.65 14.16
N PRO A 107 10.56 20.39 14.72
CA PRO A 107 11.84 19.80 15.10
C PRO A 107 11.64 18.75 16.20
N ALA A 108 12.50 17.73 16.19
CA ALA A 108 12.56 16.68 17.21
C ALA A 108 13.17 17.21 18.52
#